data_AF-A0A418KM86-F1
#
_entry.id   AF-A0A418KM86-F1
#
_cell.length_a   1.000
_cell.length_b   1.000
_cell.length_c   1.000
_cell.angle_alpha   90.00
_cell.angle_beta   90.00
_cell.angle_gamma   90.00
#
_symmetry.space_group_name_H-M   'P 1'
#
loop_
_entity.id
_entity.type
_entity.pdbx_description
1 polymer ?
#
loop_
_entity_poly.entity_id
_entity_poly.type
_entity_poly.pdbx_seq_one_letter_code
_entity_poly.pdbx_strand_id
1 'polypeptide(L)'
;MDDPRSALHRLVRAAGWHRRLLAGGLAAAAVAFAIEAASPGAPATVDVVVAARDLPGGTVLAADDLTTAAFPPGAVPRGAVGRTEAAGALLAA
;
A
#
# COMPACT_ATOMS: atom_id res chain seq x y z
N MET A 1 2.44 23.84 27.49
CA MET A 1 3.15 23.46 26.26
C MET A 1 4.59 23.20 26.67
N ASP A 2 4.87 21.95 27.03
CA ASP A 2 6.15 21.57 27.62
C ASP A 2 7.28 21.72 26.59
N ASP A 3 8.37 22.34 27.02
CA ASP A 3 9.47 22.74 26.17
C ASP A 3 10.28 21.48 25.76
N PRO A 4 10.41 21.16 24.46
CA PRO A 4 10.94 19.87 23.99
C PRO A 4 12.37 19.58 24.47
N ARG A 5 13.14 20.63 24.77
CA ARG A 5 14.50 20.50 25.34
C ARG A 5 14.50 19.92 26.76
N SER A 6 13.47 20.20 27.56
CA SER A 6 13.38 19.72 28.94
C SER A 6 13.07 18.22 29.02
N ALA A 7 12.23 17.71 28.09
CA ALA A 7 11.97 16.29 27.91
C ALA A 7 13.23 15.55 27.47
N LEU A 8 14.00 16.15 26.55
CA LEU A 8 15.29 15.63 26.10
C LEU A 8 16.30 15.51 27.24
N HIS A 9 16.43 16.52 28.09
CA HIS A 9 17.35 16.49 29.23
C HIS A 9 16.96 15.46 30.29
N ARG A 10 15.66 15.23 30.53
CA ARG A 10 15.18 14.16 31.43
C ARG A 10 15.45 12.77 30.85
N LEU A 11 15.26 12.60 29.55
CA LEU A 11 15.61 11.36 28.84
C LEU A 11 17.11 11.08 28.89
N VAL A 12 17.96 12.09 28.68
CA VAL A 12 19.42 11.96 28.76
C VAL A 12 19.90 11.66 30.18
N ARG A 13 19.29 12.28 31.20
CA ARG A 13 19.65 12.03 32.61
C ARG A 13 19.18 10.65 33.10
N ALA A 14 18.01 10.18 32.67
CA ALA A 14 17.55 8.82 32.90
C ALA A 14 18.38 7.77 32.14
N ALA A 15 18.88 8.15 30.94
CA ALA A 15 19.84 7.36 30.16
C ALA A 15 21.17 7.13 30.83
N GLY A 16 21.63 8.04 31.69
CA GLY A 16 22.86 7.84 32.48
C GLY A 16 22.78 6.71 33.50
N TRP A 17 21.61 6.46 34.11
CA TRP A 17 21.42 5.41 35.13
C TRP A 17 21.04 4.04 34.56
N HIS A 18 20.40 4.00 33.38
CA HIS A 18 19.99 2.77 32.70
C HIS A 18 20.68 2.58 31.34
N ARG A 19 21.92 3.09 31.17
CA ARG A 19 22.66 3.18 29.89
C ARG A 19 22.54 1.94 29.00
N ARG A 20 22.52 0.75 29.59
CA ARG A 20 22.42 -0.51 28.85
C ARG A 20 21.04 -0.71 28.20
N LEU A 21 19.95 -0.40 28.90
CA LEU A 21 18.59 -0.54 28.36
C LEU A 21 18.28 0.54 27.33
N LEU A 22 18.74 1.77 27.55
CA LEU A 22 18.48 2.87 26.64
C LEU A 22 19.34 2.81 25.38
N ALA A 23 20.58 2.32 25.47
CA ALA A 23 21.37 1.98 24.28
C ALA A 23 20.70 0.86 23.46
N GLY A 24 20.15 -0.17 24.12
CA GLY A 24 19.39 -1.22 23.45
C GLY A 24 18.13 -0.69 22.75
N GLY A 25 17.36 0.17 23.43
CA GLY A 25 16.16 0.79 22.85
C GLY A 25 16.47 1.70 21.66
N LEU A 26 17.53 2.51 21.75
CA LEU A 26 18.00 3.36 20.65
C LEU A 26 18.50 2.52 19.47
N ALA A 27 19.24 1.45 19.73
CA ALA A 27 19.69 0.52 18.69
C ALA A 27 18.49 -0.15 17.99
N ALA A 28 17.50 -0.62 18.75
CA ALA A 28 16.28 -1.20 18.20
C ALA A 28 15.48 -0.19 17.36
N ALA A 29 15.33 1.05 17.84
CA ALA A 29 14.67 2.12 17.09
C ALA A 29 15.43 2.47 15.80
N ALA A 30 16.76 2.59 15.87
CA ALA A 30 17.60 2.83 14.70
C ALA A 30 17.47 1.72 13.67
N VAL A 31 17.42 0.45 14.10
CA VAL A 31 17.18 -0.70 13.21
C VAL A 31 15.77 -0.64 12.60
N ALA A 32 14.73 -0.34 13.39
CA ALA A 32 13.38 -0.21 12.88
C ALA A 32 13.28 0.90 11.81
N PHE A 33 13.88 2.06 12.06
CA PHE A 33 13.93 3.14 11.07
C PHE A 33 14.77 2.78 9.84
N ALA A 34 15.87 2.05 10.01
CA ALA A 34 16.67 1.58 8.89
C ALA A 34 15.89 0.58 8.03
N ILE A 35 15.12 -0.31 8.64
CA ILE A 35 14.23 -1.25 7.94
C ILE A 35 13.14 -0.48 7.18
N GLU A 36 12.47 0.47 7.83
CA GLU A 36 11.43 1.29 7.18
C GLU A 36 12.00 2.10 6.01
N ALA A 37 13.17 2.73 6.18
CA ALA A 37 13.82 3.51 5.13
C ALA A 37 14.36 2.65 3.98
N ALA A 38 14.78 1.41 4.26
CA ALA A 38 15.22 0.46 3.25
C ALA A 38 14.05 -0.32 2.63
N SER A 39 12.85 -0.26 3.22
CA SER A 39 11.69 -0.97 2.71
C SER A 39 11.22 -0.29 1.43
N PRO A 40 11.13 -1.04 0.31
CA PRO A 40 10.65 -0.47 -0.93
C PRO A 40 9.22 0.02 -0.72
N GLY A 41 8.94 1.24 -1.18
CA GLY A 41 7.59 1.79 -1.16
C GLY A 41 6.62 0.86 -1.89
N ALA A 42 5.33 1.01 -1.56
CA ALA A 42 4.28 0.23 -2.21
C ALA A 42 4.45 0.30 -3.75
N PRO A 43 4.45 -0.84 -4.45
CA PRO A 43 4.66 -0.84 -5.88
C PRO A 43 3.59 0.01 -6.57
N ALA A 44 3.99 0.76 -7.59
CA ALA A 44 3.06 1.53 -8.40
C ALA A 44 2.04 0.56 -9.01
N THR A 45 0.76 0.77 -8.71
CA THR A 45 -0.36 0.00 -9.22
C THR A 45 -1.29 0.92 -10.00
N VAL A 46 -1.98 0.32 -10.97
CA VAL A 46 -3.01 0.97 -11.76
C VAL A 46 -4.31 0.19 -11.65
N ASP A 47 -5.42 0.91 -11.63
CA ASP A 47 -6.74 0.35 -11.52
C ASP A 47 -7.21 -0.21 -12.88
N VAL A 48 -7.50 -1.51 -12.92
CA VAL A 48 -7.97 -2.20 -14.12
C VAL A 48 -9.35 -2.79 -13.87
N VAL A 49 -10.23 -2.70 -14.88
CA VAL A 49 -11.57 -3.30 -14.84
C VAL A 49 -11.45 -4.79 -15.10
N VAL A 50 -12.01 -5.60 -14.19
CA VAL A 50 -12.03 -7.07 -14.26
C VAL A 50 -13.44 -7.59 -14.00
N ALA A 51 -13.71 -8.82 -14.42
CA ALA A 51 -14.98 -9.47 -14.12
C ALA A 51 -15.08 -9.76 -12.61
N ALA A 52 -16.21 -9.42 -12.00
CA ALA A 52 -16.50 -9.69 -10.59
C ALA A 52 -16.83 -11.17 -10.33
N ARG A 53 -17.20 -11.90 -11.38
CA ARG A 53 -17.58 -13.31 -11.39
C ARG A 53 -17.23 -13.94 -12.73
N ASP A 54 -17.30 -15.26 -12.81
CA ASP A 54 -17.21 -15.96 -14.10
C ASP A 54 -18.42 -15.59 -14.97
N LEU A 55 -18.14 -15.15 -16.20
CA LEU A 55 -19.16 -14.71 -17.16
C LEU A 55 -19.07 -15.59 -18.41
N PRO A 56 -20.18 -16.23 -18.81
CA PRO A 56 -20.19 -17.02 -20.03
C PRO A 56 -20.15 -16.10 -21.26
N GLY A 57 -19.51 -16.59 -22.32
CA GLY A 57 -19.52 -15.94 -23.63
C GLY A 57 -20.95 -15.69 -24.13
N GLY A 58 -21.17 -14.56 -24.78
CA GLY A 58 -22.48 -14.10 -25.23
C GLY A 58 -23.30 -13.33 -24.20
N THR A 59 -22.75 -13.05 -23.00
CA THR A 59 -23.42 -12.25 -21.97
C THR A 59 -23.23 -10.76 -22.22
N VAL A 60 -24.29 -9.98 -22.04
CA VAL A 60 -24.18 -8.51 -22.00
C VAL A 60 -23.70 -8.11 -20.60
N LEU A 61 -22.57 -7.43 -20.52
CA LEU A 61 -21.94 -7.04 -19.26
C LEU A 61 -22.80 -6.01 -18.51
N ALA A 62 -23.25 -6.33 -17.31
CA ALA A 62 -23.89 -5.36 -16.42
C ALA A 62 -22.84 -4.61 -15.58
N ALA A 63 -23.23 -3.48 -14.99
CA ALA A 63 -22.33 -2.72 -14.12
C ALA A 63 -21.85 -3.55 -12.91
N ASP A 64 -22.72 -4.41 -12.37
CA ASP A 64 -22.42 -5.29 -11.23
C ASP A 64 -21.50 -6.45 -11.58
N ASP A 65 -21.34 -6.74 -12.87
CA ASP A 65 -20.41 -7.77 -13.36
C ASP A 65 -18.96 -7.28 -13.41
N LEU A 66 -18.73 -5.98 -13.22
CA LEU A 66 -17.45 -5.32 -13.42
C LEU A 66 -16.92 -4.72 -12.11
N THR A 67 -15.78 -5.24 -11.63
CA THR A 67 -15.06 -4.69 -10.48
C THR A 67 -13.72 -4.09 -10.90
N THR A 68 -13.06 -3.38 -9.98
CA THR A 68 -11.74 -2.78 -10.21
C THR A 68 -10.72 -3.52 -9.36
N ALA A 69 -9.59 -3.89 -9.95
CA ALA A 69 -8.47 -4.51 -9.27
C ALA A 69 -7.16 -3.77 -9.56
N ALA A 70 -6.31 -3.67 -8.54
CA ALA A 70 -5.01 -3.03 -8.65
C ALA A 70 -4.01 -3.99 -9.31
N PHE A 71 -3.49 -3.62 -10.48
CA PHE A 71 -2.50 -4.39 -11.23
C PHE A 71 -1.20 -3.60 -11.40
N PRO A 72 -0.04 -4.28 -11.52
CA PRO A 72 1.19 -3.62 -11.96
C PRO A 72 1.01 -3.05 -13.37
N PRO A 73 1.54 -1.84 -13.68
CA PRO A 73 1.36 -1.19 -14.97
C PRO A 73 1.88 -2.03 -16.15
N GLY A 74 2.91 -2.85 -15.94
CA GLY A 74 3.44 -3.76 -16.96
C GLY A 74 2.59 -5.01 -17.23
N ALA A 75 1.62 -5.31 -16.37
CA ALA A 75 0.70 -6.44 -16.54
C ALA A 75 -0.60 -6.06 -17.26
N VAL A 76 -0.84 -4.76 -17.49
CA VAL A 76 -2.07 -4.28 -18.13
C VAL A 76 -1.99 -4.49 -19.65
N PRO A 77 -2.97 -5.17 -20.27
CA PRO A 77 -3.03 -5.29 -21.71
C PRO A 77 -3.21 -3.93 -22.38
N ARG A 78 -2.60 -3.73 -23.56
CA ARG A 78 -2.70 -2.46 -24.31
C ARG A 78 -4.13 -2.09 -24.71
N GLY A 79 -5.04 -3.05 -24.79
CA GLY A 79 -6.45 -2.87 -25.13
C GLY A 79 -7.40 -2.88 -23.93
N ALA A 80 -6.91 -2.57 -22.72
CA ALA A 80 -7.78 -2.45 -21.55
C ALA A 80 -8.83 -1.35 -21.76
N VAL A 81 -10.09 -1.70 -21.53
CA VAL A 81 -11.25 -0.81 -21.70
C VAL A 81 -11.72 -0.24 -20.37
N GLY A 82 -12.29 0.96 -20.40
CA GLY A 82 -12.87 1.59 -19.21
C GLY A 82 -14.20 0.94 -18.80
N ARG A 83 -14.60 1.11 -17.53
CA ARG A 83 -15.87 0.54 -17.00
C ARG A 83 -17.09 1.02 -17.80
N THR A 84 -17.10 2.28 -18.23
CA THR A 84 -18.17 2.88 -19.01
C THR A 84 -18.27 2.33 -20.43
N GLU A 85 -17.15 1.87 -20.99
CA GLU A 85 -17.10 1.26 -22.33
C GLU A 85 -17.47 -0.22 -22.28
N ALA A 86 -17.10 -0.91 -21.19
CA ALA A 86 -17.42 -2.31 -20.97
C ALA A 86 -18.87 -2.54 -20.54
N ALA A 87 -19.48 -1.61 -19.78
CA ALA A 87 -20.87 -1.74 -19.34
C ALA A 87 -21.83 -1.70 -20.54
N GLY A 88 -22.60 -2.76 -20.72
CA GLY A 88 -23.51 -2.95 -21.85
C GLY A 88 -22.87 -3.57 -23.09
N ALA A 89 -21.56 -3.84 -23.07
CA ALA A 89 -20.88 -4.54 -24.16
C ALA A 89 -21.19 -6.05 -24.12
N LEU A 90 -21.22 -6.69 -25.29
CA LEU A 90 -21.37 -8.14 -25.41
C LEU A 90 -20.01 -8.81 -25.20
N LEU A 91 -19.94 -9.74 -24.25
CA LEU A 91 -18.79 -10.60 -24.09
C LEU A 91 -18.72 -11.59 -25.26
N ALA A 92 -17.64 -11.58 -26.02
CA ALA A 92 -17.43 -12.56 -27.09
C ALA A 92 -17.33 -13.99 -26.52
N ALA A 93 -17.84 -14.98 -27.25
CA ALA A 93 -17.80 -16.40 -26.89
C ALA A 93 -16.60 -17.12 -27.49
#